data_AF-H8MZ66-F1
#
_entry.id   AF-H8MZ66-F1
#
_cell.length_a   1.000
_cell.length_b   1.000
_cell.length_c   1.000
_cell.angle_alpha   90.00
_cell.angle_beta   90.00
_cell.angle_gamma   90.00
#
_symmetry.space_group_name_H-M   'P 1'
#
loop_
_entity.id
_entity.type
_entity.pdbx_description
1 polymer ?
#
loop_
_entity_poly.entity_id
_entity_poly.type
_entity_poly.pdbx_seq_one_letter_code
_entity_poly.pdbx_strand_id
1 'polypeptide(L)'
;MSNNSYTYDMSPAVNTQGPHKFLTFVDQPDRDIIRELALQLANYYAKANFSRSQWKKQKKVHCQWELRTKDSNGQSVATRHTSQPFHLDDFIKDLRENGAFDLKKYDLPDPMPRWLDSSFTAWMDLYAPANGAKHSLAFRAHLSLGSKFPLTPTIDREGAMYTSFQQILIGRIAKLRIWLVENSHLTQTDEWFQNFRTLISEVVSLVDNTLHQFYFKAQYDPLPGWKFEPSVLGERHGRRLMDKLAWVYQITGASLNFPPGKKALVIIKDIRNHLQHFDPPCLAWTCEEMAEWLNHIRLVMQYIWRMRQCASAMPSLSLISLLLQKEAKFVPANPNKPRHPRGPAVGYPTTSPDALANGGTPAPGPEIIILEPRQEKVLL
;
A
#
# COMPACT_ATOMS: atom_id res chain seq x y z
N MET A 1 -5.15 51.89 25.30
CA MET A 1 -5.02 50.53 24.74
C MET A 1 -5.28 50.66 23.24
N SER A 2 -4.24 50.53 22.42
CA SER A 2 -4.36 50.62 20.96
C SER A 2 -5.00 49.34 20.43
N ASN A 3 -6.22 49.43 19.92
CA ASN A 3 -6.81 48.38 19.09
C ASN A 3 -5.98 48.26 17.81
N ASN A 4 -5.02 47.33 17.79
CA ASN A 4 -4.43 46.88 16.55
C ASN A 4 -5.49 46.05 15.83
N SER A 5 -6.27 46.68 14.95
CA SER A 5 -7.15 45.94 14.03
C SER A 5 -6.25 45.18 13.04
N TYR A 6 -6.11 43.88 13.24
CA TYR A 6 -5.46 43.02 12.25
C TYR A 6 -6.33 43.04 10.98
N THR A 7 -5.78 43.54 9.88
CA THR A 7 -6.43 43.45 8.57
C THR A 7 -6.02 42.16 7.89
N TYR A 8 -6.98 41.28 7.60
CA TYR A 8 -6.74 40.02 6.90
C TYR A 8 -6.80 40.26 5.38
N ASP A 9 -5.75 39.84 4.66
CA ASP A 9 -5.73 39.90 3.19
C ASP A 9 -6.58 38.77 2.58
N MET A 10 -7.86 39.09 2.36
CA MET A 10 -8.85 38.23 1.72
C MET A 10 -8.85 38.33 0.19
N SER A 11 -7.85 39.00 -0.41
CA SER A 11 -7.79 39.17 -1.87
C SER A 11 -7.81 37.80 -2.55
N PRO A 12 -8.65 37.63 -3.60
CA PRO A 12 -8.80 36.37 -4.30
C PRO A 12 -7.47 35.93 -4.88
N ALA A 13 -7.31 34.62 -5.04
CA ALA A 13 -6.10 34.08 -5.64
C ALA A 13 -5.89 34.64 -7.05
N VAL A 14 -4.62 34.73 -7.47
CA VAL A 14 -4.27 35.11 -8.86
C VAL A 14 -5.07 34.23 -9.80
N ASN A 15 -5.70 34.84 -10.80
CA ASN A 15 -6.68 34.21 -11.68
C ASN A 15 -6.03 33.05 -12.47
N THR A 16 -6.07 31.83 -11.92
CA THR A 16 -5.61 30.62 -12.60
C THR A 16 -6.74 30.11 -13.47
N GLN A 17 -6.47 29.83 -14.76
CA GLN A 17 -7.44 29.17 -15.63
C GLN A 17 -7.68 27.74 -15.11
N GLY A 18 -8.80 27.53 -14.42
CA GLY A 18 -9.25 26.23 -13.91
C GLY A 18 -9.18 26.08 -12.37
N PRO A 19 -9.76 24.99 -11.84
CA PRO A 19 -9.77 24.75 -10.39
C PRO A 19 -8.36 24.43 -9.87
N HIS A 20 -7.97 25.07 -8.78
CA HIS A 20 -6.63 24.92 -8.19
C HIS A 20 -6.41 23.51 -7.61
N LYS A 21 -5.29 22.88 -7.95
CA LYS A 21 -4.88 21.58 -7.40
C LYS A 21 -4.00 21.79 -6.16
N PHE A 22 -4.49 21.38 -4.99
CA PHE A 22 -3.76 21.52 -3.73
C PHE A 22 -2.61 20.52 -3.56
N LEU A 23 -2.60 19.44 -4.33
CA LEU A 23 -1.56 18.40 -4.29
C LEU A 23 -1.02 18.15 -5.70
N THR A 24 0.28 17.92 -5.80
CA THR A 24 0.93 17.46 -7.03
C THR A 24 1.97 16.40 -6.69
N PHE A 25 2.42 15.64 -7.68
CA PHE A 25 3.59 14.79 -7.51
C PHE A 25 4.89 15.59 -7.69
N VAL A 26 5.95 15.22 -6.98
CA VAL A 26 7.33 15.61 -7.34
C VAL A 26 7.72 14.98 -8.68
N ASP A 27 8.79 15.46 -9.31
CA ASP A 27 9.11 15.08 -10.69
C ASP A 27 9.62 13.65 -10.83
N GLN A 28 10.38 13.16 -9.83
CA GLN A 28 11.05 11.86 -9.88
C GLN A 28 10.71 10.99 -8.66
N PRO A 29 10.64 9.65 -8.84
CA PRO A 29 10.58 8.73 -7.71
C PRO A 29 11.85 8.79 -6.85
N ASP A 30 11.76 8.18 -5.67
CA ASP A 30 12.89 8.04 -4.76
C ASP A 30 14.02 7.22 -5.42
N ARG A 31 15.19 7.85 -5.54
CA ARG A 31 16.37 7.28 -6.21
C ARG A 31 16.91 6.06 -5.48
N ASP A 32 16.82 6.01 -4.16
CA ASP A 32 17.37 4.90 -3.39
C ASP A 32 16.47 3.67 -3.48
N ILE A 33 15.15 3.87 -3.50
CA ILE A 33 14.18 2.81 -3.79
C ILE A 33 14.38 2.25 -5.20
N ILE A 34 14.55 3.10 -6.22
CA ILE A 34 14.87 2.64 -7.59
C ILE A 34 16.12 1.76 -7.59
N ARG A 35 17.21 2.25 -6.99
CA ARG A 35 18.49 1.54 -7.01
C ARG A 35 18.46 0.24 -6.21
N GLU A 36 17.67 0.17 -5.14
CA GLU A 36 17.52 -1.04 -4.35
C GLU A 36 16.64 -2.07 -5.07
N LEU A 37 15.50 -1.67 -5.63
CA LEU A 37 14.63 -2.54 -6.44
C LEU A 37 15.37 -3.10 -7.66
N ALA A 38 16.08 -2.24 -8.41
CA ALA A 38 16.85 -2.65 -9.57
C ALA A 38 17.93 -3.68 -9.19
N LEU A 39 18.63 -3.46 -8.06
CA LEU A 39 19.64 -4.40 -7.58
C LEU A 39 19.01 -5.74 -7.21
N GLN A 40 17.89 -5.72 -6.48
CA GLN A 40 17.20 -6.94 -6.08
C GLN A 40 16.70 -7.73 -7.30
N LEU A 41 16.10 -7.06 -8.29
CA LEU A 41 15.64 -7.67 -9.54
C LEU A 41 16.82 -8.25 -10.35
N ALA A 42 17.89 -7.49 -10.54
CA ALA A 42 19.05 -7.93 -11.29
C ALA A 42 19.69 -9.18 -10.65
N ASN A 43 19.86 -9.17 -9.32
CA ASN A 43 20.38 -10.31 -8.57
C ASN A 43 19.45 -11.53 -8.61
N TYR A 44 18.14 -11.31 -8.50
CA TYR A 44 17.13 -12.37 -8.61
C TYR A 44 17.22 -13.10 -9.96
N TYR A 45 17.19 -12.36 -11.06
CA TYR A 45 17.23 -12.96 -12.40
C TYR A 45 18.59 -13.53 -12.78
N ALA A 46 19.68 -12.90 -12.32
CA ALA A 46 21.04 -13.41 -12.51
C ALA A 46 21.36 -14.61 -11.61
N LYS A 47 20.49 -14.94 -10.64
CA LYS A 47 20.72 -15.94 -9.59
C LYS A 47 22.06 -15.70 -8.87
N ALA A 48 22.36 -14.44 -8.58
CA ALA A 48 23.61 -13.98 -7.99
C ALA A 48 23.34 -13.03 -6.82
N ASN A 49 24.38 -12.69 -6.06
CA ASN A 49 24.31 -11.70 -4.99
C ASN A 49 25.41 -10.66 -5.15
N PHE A 50 25.42 -9.98 -6.29
CA PHE A 50 26.41 -8.96 -6.58
C PHE A 50 26.02 -7.63 -5.91
N SER A 51 27.01 -6.97 -5.32
CA SER A 51 26.93 -5.55 -4.95
C SER A 51 26.91 -4.66 -6.21
N ARG A 52 26.49 -3.40 -6.05
CA ARG A 52 26.52 -2.41 -7.16
C ARG A 52 27.91 -2.25 -7.77
N SER A 53 28.97 -2.28 -6.94
CA SER A 53 30.35 -2.19 -7.41
C SER A 53 30.80 -3.42 -8.19
N GLN A 54 30.29 -4.61 -7.84
CA GLN A 54 30.53 -5.83 -8.61
C GLN A 54 29.79 -5.78 -9.95
N TRP A 55 28.54 -5.28 -9.98
CA TRP A 55 27.78 -5.09 -11.21
C TRP A 55 28.51 -4.23 -12.24
N LYS A 56 29.19 -3.15 -11.85
CA LYS A 56 30.00 -2.33 -12.76
C LYS A 56 31.04 -3.11 -13.58
N LYS A 57 31.49 -4.26 -13.09
CA LYS A 57 32.47 -5.14 -13.75
C LYS A 57 31.81 -6.28 -14.54
N GLN A 58 30.50 -6.47 -14.38
CA GLN A 58 29.77 -7.52 -15.08
C GLN A 58 29.44 -7.10 -16.50
N LYS A 59 29.46 -8.08 -17.41
CA LYS A 59 28.83 -7.92 -18.71
C LYS A 59 27.31 -8.06 -18.55
N LYS A 60 26.56 -7.75 -19.61
CA LYS A 60 25.14 -8.09 -19.65
C LYS A 60 24.95 -9.59 -19.44
N VAL A 61 23.93 -9.95 -18.68
CA VAL A 61 23.60 -11.33 -18.31
C VAL A 61 22.28 -11.74 -18.93
N HIS A 62 22.05 -13.06 -19.03
CA HIS A 62 20.78 -13.65 -19.43
C HIS A 62 20.18 -14.43 -18.27
N CYS A 63 18.84 -14.43 -18.18
CA CYS A 63 18.11 -15.35 -17.32
C CYS A 63 17.66 -16.55 -18.16
N GLN A 64 17.79 -17.76 -17.61
CA GLN A 64 17.28 -18.99 -18.22
C GLN A 64 16.28 -19.66 -17.28
N TRP A 65 15.14 -20.06 -17.85
CA TRP A 65 14.08 -20.77 -17.13
C TRP A 65 13.40 -21.81 -18.02
N GLU A 66 12.67 -22.73 -17.39
CA GLU A 66 11.91 -23.77 -18.04
C GLU A 66 10.43 -23.61 -17.75
N LEU A 67 9.61 -23.65 -18.81
CA LEU A 67 8.16 -23.75 -18.70
C LEU A 67 7.76 -25.20 -18.92
N ARG A 68 7.03 -25.78 -17.97
CA ARG A 68 6.46 -27.12 -18.11
C ARG A 68 5.00 -27.01 -18.53
N THR A 69 4.70 -27.50 -19.72
CA THR A 69 3.33 -27.64 -20.23
C THR A 69 2.99 -29.11 -20.33
N LYS A 70 1.69 -29.45 -20.34
CA LYS A 70 1.25 -30.79 -20.70
C LYS A 70 1.02 -30.82 -22.21
N ASP A 71 1.55 -31.80 -22.90
CA ASP A 71 1.25 -32.05 -24.30
C ASP A 71 -0.17 -32.64 -24.47
N SER A 72 -0.56 -32.92 -25.72
CA SER A 72 -1.84 -33.55 -26.04
C SER A 72 -2.05 -34.93 -25.39
N ASN A 73 -0.97 -35.58 -24.95
CA ASN A 73 -0.99 -36.89 -24.29
C ASN A 73 -0.96 -36.75 -22.76
N GLY A 74 -0.98 -35.52 -22.23
CA GLY A 74 -0.88 -35.24 -20.80
C GLY A 74 0.52 -35.37 -20.22
N GLN A 75 1.54 -35.63 -21.05
CA GLN A 75 2.94 -35.73 -20.63
C GLN A 75 3.52 -34.33 -20.42
N SER A 76 4.32 -34.16 -19.36
CA SER A 76 4.96 -32.88 -19.07
C SER A 76 6.14 -32.66 -20.01
N VAL A 77 6.05 -31.65 -20.88
CA VAL A 77 7.13 -31.19 -21.76
C VAL A 77 7.73 -29.91 -21.18
N ALA A 78 9.06 -29.85 -21.12
CA ALA A 78 9.79 -28.68 -20.65
C ALA A 78 10.36 -27.88 -21.83
N THR A 79 9.91 -26.63 -21.98
CA THR A 79 10.46 -25.69 -22.96
C THR A 79 11.46 -24.77 -22.27
N ARG A 80 12.69 -24.70 -22.79
CA ARG A 80 13.73 -23.79 -22.29
C ARG A 80 13.59 -22.42 -22.93
N HIS A 81 13.65 -21.39 -22.10
CA HIS A 81 13.62 -19.99 -22.50
C HIS A 81 14.88 -19.26 -22.03
N THR A 82 15.27 -18.24 -22.78
CA THR A 82 16.40 -17.36 -22.46
C THR A 82 15.97 -15.92 -22.65
N SER A 83 16.20 -15.08 -21.64
CA SER A 83 15.83 -13.68 -21.67
C SER A 83 16.67 -12.88 -22.67
N GLN A 84 16.22 -11.67 -22.99
CA GLN A 84 17.09 -10.65 -23.54
C GLN A 84 18.22 -10.31 -22.54
N PRO A 85 19.40 -9.90 -23.02
CA PRO A 85 20.52 -9.55 -22.17
C PRO A 85 20.22 -8.27 -21.37
N PHE A 86 20.47 -8.29 -20.06
CA PHE A 86 20.23 -7.14 -19.18
C PHE A 86 21.44 -6.83 -18.29
N HIS A 87 21.51 -5.59 -17.82
CA HIS A 87 22.44 -5.11 -16.81
C HIS A 87 21.70 -4.33 -15.71
N LEU A 88 22.32 -4.17 -14.53
CA LEU A 88 21.75 -3.37 -13.42
C LEU A 88 21.34 -1.96 -13.87
N ASP A 89 22.18 -1.30 -14.67
CA ASP A 89 21.91 0.07 -15.14
C ASP A 89 20.71 0.14 -16.10
N ASP A 90 20.46 -0.93 -16.86
CA ASP A 90 19.27 -1.02 -17.71
C ASP A 90 18.01 -0.98 -16.83
N PHE A 91 17.98 -1.76 -15.74
CA PHE A 91 16.85 -1.76 -14.80
C PHE A 91 16.70 -0.43 -14.04
N ILE A 92 17.81 0.19 -13.61
CA ILE A 92 17.75 1.50 -12.94
C ILE A 92 17.13 2.56 -13.86
N LYS A 93 17.52 2.56 -15.14
CA LYS A 93 16.98 3.47 -16.15
C LYS A 93 15.49 3.25 -16.32
N ASP A 94 15.08 2.00 -16.54
CA ASP A 94 13.69 1.64 -16.80
C ASP A 94 12.76 1.97 -15.64
N LEU A 95 13.13 1.61 -14.41
CA LEU A 95 12.32 1.94 -13.22
C LEU A 95 12.18 3.45 -13.03
N ARG A 96 13.22 4.22 -13.37
CA ARG A 96 13.19 5.69 -13.27
C ARG A 96 12.28 6.32 -14.31
N GLU A 97 12.39 5.89 -15.56
CA GLU A 97 11.69 6.50 -16.70
C GLU A 97 10.21 6.08 -16.74
N ASN A 98 9.93 4.81 -16.44
CA ASN A 98 8.58 4.25 -16.60
C ASN A 98 7.79 4.22 -15.28
N GLY A 99 8.44 4.34 -14.12
CA GLY A 99 7.79 4.17 -12.81
C GLY A 99 7.25 2.75 -12.58
N ALA A 100 7.67 1.79 -13.39
CA ALA A 100 7.27 0.38 -13.35
C ALA A 100 8.37 -0.49 -13.96
N PHE A 101 8.31 -1.80 -13.70
CA PHE A 101 9.22 -2.78 -14.30
C PHE A 101 8.53 -3.50 -15.47
N ASP A 102 9.11 -3.43 -16.67
CA ASP A 102 8.57 -4.09 -17.85
C ASP A 102 9.26 -5.44 -18.10
N LEU A 103 8.58 -6.53 -17.71
CA LEU A 103 9.05 -7.89 -17.94
C LEU A 103 9.17 -8.24 -19.43
N LYS A 104 8.26 -7.72 -20.26
CA LYS A 104 8.18 -8.10 -21.67
C LYS A 104 9.37 -7.57 -22.45
N LYS A 105 9.82 -6.36 -22.11
CA LYS A 105 11.02 -5.75 -22.72
C LYS A 105 12.25 -6.64 -22.62
N TYR A 106 12.39 -7.37 -21.52
CA TYR A 106 13.53 -8.25 -21.28
C TYR A 106 13.24 -9.73 -21.55
N ASP A 107 12.01 -10.09 -21.89
CA ASP A 107 11.51 -11.48 -21.87
C ASP A 107 11.90 -12.17 -20.55
N LEU A 108 11.39 -11.65 -19.43
CA LEU A 108 11.66 -12.20 -18.09
C LEU A 108 10.40 -12.81 -17.47
N PRO A 109 10.53 -13.91 -16.70
CA PRO A 109 9.41 -14.45 -15.95
C PRO A 109 9.02 -13.51 -14.78
N ASP A 110 7.76 -13.58 -14.37
CA ASP A 110 7.26 -12.80 -13.22
C ASP A 110 7.99 -13.23 -11.93
N PRO A 111 8.63 -12.30 -11.19
CA PRO A 111 9.37 -12.65 -9.97
C PRO A 111 8.45 -12.88 -8.77
N MET A 112 7.13 -12.75 -8.94
CA MET A 112 6.12 -12.79 -7.90
C MET A 112 6.16 -14.08 -7.04
N PRO A 113 6.25 -13.94 -5.69
CA PRO A 113 6.14 -15.07 -4.77
C PRO A 113 4.71 -15.62 -4.77
N ARG A 114 4.51 -16.81 -5.35
CA ARG A 114 3.17 -17.40 -5.50
C ARG A 114 2.40 -17.48 -4.17
N TRP A 115 3.03 -17.89 -3.08
CA TRP A 115 2.33 -18.04 -1.80
C TRP A 115 1.76 -16.73 -1.23
N LEU A 116 2.33 -15.58 -1.60
CA LEU A 116 1.93 -14.28 -1.07
C LEU A 116 1.02 -13.51 -2.03
N ASP A 117 1.31 -13.57 -3.33
CA ASP A 117 0.69 -12.70 -4.32
C ASP A 117 -0.13 -13.43 -5.38
N SER A 118 0.03 -14.75 -5.55
CA SER A 118 -0.81 -15.46 -6.52
C SER A 118 -2.27 -15.39 -6.07
N SER A 119 -3.12 -15.01 -7.01
CA SER A 119 -4.56 -15.01 -6.81
C SER A 119 -5.22 -15.70 -8.00
N PHE A 120 -6.13 -16.60 -7.69
CA PHE A 120 -7.11 -17.12 -8.61
C PHE A 120 -8.43 -16.41 -8.30
N THR A 121 -9.01 -15.84 -9.34
CA THR A 121 -10.34 -15.23 -9.28
C THR A 121 -11.22 -15.94 -10.27
N ALA A 122 -12.40 -16.36 -9.83
CA ALA A 122 -13.43 -16.89 -10.71
C ALA A 122 -14.75 -16.19 -10.44
N TRP A 123 -15.49 -15.99 -11.53
CA TRP A 123 -16.87 -15.56 -11.51
C TRP A 123 -17.73 -16.67 -12.08
N MET A 124 -18.90 -16.85 -11.49
CA MET A 124 -19.94 -17.68 -12.05
C MET A 124 -21.23 -16.88 -12.03
N ASP A 125 -21.95 -16.90 -13.14
CA ASP A 125 -23.19 -16.14 -13.36
C ASP A 125 -24.40 -17.07 -13.54
N LEU A 126 -24.22 -18.36 -13.30
CA LEU A 126 -25.26 -19.37 -13.42
C LEU A 126 -25.11 -20.49 -12.39
N TYR A 127 -26.23 -21.04 -11.97
CA TYR A 127 -26.32 -22.32 -11.27
C TYR A 127 -26.57 -23.46 -12.27
N ALA A 128 -25.66 -24.44 -12.34
CA ALA A 128 -25.75 -25.59 -13.25
C ALA A 128 -25.80 -26.92 -12.48
N PRO A 129 -27.00 -27.39 -12.05
CA PRO A 129 -27.15 -28.68 -11.38
C PRO A 129 -26.96 -29.85 -12.35
N ALA A 130 -26.37 -30.94 -11.89
CA ALA A 130 -26.33 -32.19 -12.65
C ALA A 130 -27.72 -32.87 -12.64
N ASN A 131 -28.15 -33.42 -13.77
CA ASN A 131 -29.44 -34.11 -13.89
C ASN A 131 -29.54 -35.26 -12.88
N GLY A 132 -30.55 -35.21 -12.01
CA GLY A 132 -30.80 -36.23 -10.98
C GLY A 132 -29.78 -36.28 -9.84
N ALA A 133 -28.83 -35.34 -9.76
CA ALA A 133 -27.80 -35.29 -8.73
C ALA A 133 -28.02 -34.14 -7.74
N LYS A 134 -27.45 -34.28 -6.53
CA LYS A 134 -27.45 -33.24 -5.49
C LYS A 134 -26.31 -32.22 -5.64
N HIS A 135 -25.57 -32.27 -6.74
CA HIS A 135 -24.37 -31.46 -6.96
C HIS A 135 -24.53 -30.60 -8.22
N SER A 136 -23.96 -29.41 -8.19
CA SER A 136 -23.81 -28.53 -9.34
C SER A 136 -22.36 -28.47 -9.82
N LEU A 137 -22.16 -27.94 -11.02
CA LEU A 137 -20.85 -27.48 -11.45
C LEU A 137 -20.30 -26.49 -10.42
N ALA A 138 -19.07 -26.73 -9.95
CA ALA A 138 -18.43 -25.89 -8.96
C ALA A 138 -16.99 -25.60 -9.36
N PHE A 139 -16.57 -24.34 -9.20
CA PHE A 139 -15.17 -23.98 -9.24
C PHE A 139 -14.57 -24.14 -7.85
N ARG A 140 -13.44 -24.82 -7.78
CA ARG A 140 -12.68 -25.04 -6.54
C ARG A 140 -11.24 -24.61 -6.76
N ALA A 141 -10.73 -23.73 -5.92
CA ALA A 141 -9.37 -23.22 -6.03
C ALA A 141 -8.48 -23.75 -4.92
N HIS A 142 -7.31 -24.26 -5.30
CA HIS A 142 -6.25 -24.60 -4.35
C HIS A 142 -5.45 -23.34 -3.98
N LEU A 143 -5.12 -23.22 -2.70
CA LEU A 143 -4.36 -22.10 -2.18
C LEU A 143 -2.85 -22.41 -2.17
N SER A 144 -2.04 -21.40 -2.42
CA SER A 144 -0.55 -21.50 -2.40
C SER A 144 0.05 -21.58 -0.98
N LEU A 145 -0.78 -21.94 0.01
CA LEU A 145 -0.46 -22.09 1.44
C LEU A 145 -0.21 -23.55 1.86
N GLY A 146 -0.10 -24.46 0.88
CA GLY A 146 0.16 -25.88 1.08
C GLY A 146 -1.07 -26.76 1.05
N SER A 147 -0.85 -28.05 0.85
CA SER A 147 -1.92 -29.06 0.79
C SER A 147 -2.64 -29.29 2.12
N LYS A 148 -2.03 -28.89 3.24
CA LYS A 148 -2.61 -29.00 4.59
C LYS A 148 -3.48 -27.81 4.98
N PHE A 149 -3.53 -26.76 4.17
CA PHE A 149 -4.36 -25.59 4.49
C PHE A 149 -5.85 -25.98 4.43
N PRO A 150 -6.65 -25.71 5.48
CA PRO A 150 -7.97 -26.33 5.63
C PRO A 150 -9.06 -25.65 4.78
N LEU A 151 -8.79 -24.51 4.17
CA LEU A 151 -9.77 -23.80 3.36
C LEU A 151 -9.54 -24.06 1.88
N THR A 152 -10.64 -24.32 1.18
CA THR A 152 -10.64 -24.44 -0.27
C THR A 152 -11.80 -23.62 -0.83
N PRO A 153 -11.55 -22.36 -1.24
CA PRO A 153 -12.58 -21.52 -1.82
C PRO A 153 -13.33 -22.27 -2.92
N THR A 154 -14.65 -22.35 -2.77
CA THR A 154 -15.53 -23.09 -3.65
C THR A 154 -16.76 -22.23 -3.93
N ILE A 155 -17.15 -22.15 -5.19
CA ILE A 155 -18.35 -21.46 -5.68
C ILE A 155 -19.09 -22.42 -6.60
N ASP A 156 -20.38 -22.63 -6.31
CA ASP A 156 -21.26 -23.59 -6.96
C ASP A 156 -22.57 -22.97 -7.50
N ARG A 157 -22.69 -21.63 -7.36
CA ARG A 157 -23.79 -20.77 -7.82
C ARG A 157 -23.28 -19.38 -8.21
N GLU A 158 -24.19 -18.48 -8.58
CA GLU A 158 -23.90 -17.10 -8.96
C GLU A 158 -23.06 -16.37 -7.89
N GLY A 159 -21.92 -15.80 -8.28
CA GLY A 159 -21.03 -15.09 -7.38
C GLY A 159 -19.59 -14.98 -7.88
N ALA A 160 -18.70 -14.62 -6.95
CA ALA A 160 -17.28 -14.53 -7.19
C ALA A 160 -16.49 -15.22 -6.07
N MET A 161 -15.35 -15.79 -6.40
CA MET A 161 -14.38 -16.25 -5.41
C MET A 161 -12.99 -15.66 -5.67
N TYR A 162 -12.28 -15.41 -4.58
CA TYR A 162 -10.92 -14.88 -4.56
C TYR A 162 -10.07 -15.74 -3.63
N THR A 163 -8.90 -16.17 -4.08
CA THR A 163 -7.96 -16.90 -3.21
C THR A 163 -7.04 -16.00 -2.42
N SER A 164 -6.82 -14.77 -2.89
CA SER A 164 -6.04 -13.75 -2.19
C SER A 164 -6.51 -12.35 -2.58
N PHE A 165 -6.62 -11.47 -1.58
CA PHE A 165 -6.91 -10.05 -1.76
C PHE A 165 -5.66 -9.18 -1.93
N GLN A 166 -4.46 -9.77 -1.86
CA GLN A 166 -3.21 -9.01 -1.81
C GLN A 166 -3.02 -8.10 -3.03
N GLN A 167 -3.11 -8.66 -4.26
CA GLN A 167 -2.96 -7.87 -5.49
C GLN A 167 -4.12 -6.89 -5.72
N ILE A 168 -5.33 -7.25 -5.30
CA ILE A 168 -6.51 -6.36 -5.38
C ILE A 168 -6.27 -5.11 -4.54
N LEU A 169 -5.84 -5.28 -3.28
CA LEU A 169 -5.53 -4.18 -2.37
C LEU A 169 -4.36 -3.34 -2.91
N ILE A 170 -3.25 -3.95 -3.33
CA ILE A 170 -2.09 -3.21 -3.85
C ILE A 170 -2.47 -2.35 -5.06
N GLY A 171 -3.20 -2.94 -6.03
CA GLY A 171 -3.63 -2.24 -7.22
C GLY A 171 -4.61 -1.10 -6.92
N ARG A 172 -5.52 -1.30 -5.97
CA ARG A 172 -6.50 -0.27 -5.57
C ARG A 172 -5.86 0.88 -4.78
N ILE A 173 -4.95 0.59 -3.85
CA ILE A 173 -4.14 1.59 -3.13
C ILE A 173 -3.36 2.46 -4.12
N ALA A 174 -2.72 1.84 -5.11
CA ALA A 174 -1.97 2.56 -6.14
C ALA A 174 -2.86 3.53 -6.93
N LYS A 175 -4.02 3.07 -7.39
CA LYS A 175 -4.99 3.89 -8.13
C LYS A 175 -5.57 5.02 -7.28
N LEU A 176 -6.00 4.73 -6.05
CA LEU A 176 -6.56 5.73 -5.14
C LEU A 176 -5.55 6.82 -4.81
N ARG A 177 -4.29 6.47 -4.55
CA ARG A 177 -3.25 7.47 -4.27
C ARG A 177 -3.01 8.41 -5.44
N ILE A 178 -2.96 7.89 -6.66
CA ILE A 178 -2.86 8.71 -7.89
C ILE A 178 -4.08 9.61 -8.01
N TRP A 179 -5.27 9.04 -7.92
CA TRP A 179 -6.52 9.77 -8.07
C TRP A 179 -6.65 10.91 -7.06
N LEU A 180 -6.31 10.70 -5.79
CA LEU A 180 -6.42 11.73 -4.74
C LEU A 180 -5.49 12.92 -4.99
N VAL A 181 -4.28 12.68 -5.51
CA VAL A 181 -3.33 13.73 -5.84
C VAL A 181 -3.79 14.49 -7.09
N GLU A 182 -4.15 13.76 -8.15
CA GLU A 182 -4.55 14.34 -9.43
C GLU A 182 -5.87 15.12 -9.35
N ASN A 183 -6.78 14.68 -8.47
CA ASN A 183 -8.08 15.29 -8.21
C ASN A 183 -8.10 16.09 -6.89
N SER A 184 -6.94 16.57 -6.45
CA SER A 184 -6.84 17.37 -5.21
C SER A 184 -7.59 18.71 -5.25
N HIS A 185 -8.09 19.15 -6.40
CA HIS A 185 -9.03 20.27 -6.48
C HIS A 185 -10.41 19.94 -5.88
N LEU A 186 -10.71 18.65 -5.68
CA LEU A 186 -11.96 18.15 -5.08
C LEU A 186 -11.83 17.89 -3.57
N THR A 187 -10.79 18.36 -2.88
CA THR A 187 -10.56 18.06 -1.45
C THR A 187 -11.70 18.46 -0.50
N GLN A 188 -12.62 19.30 -0.96
CA GLN A 188 -13.80 19.75 -0.22
C GLN A 188 -15.07 18.94 -0.54
N THR A 189 -14.98 17.87 -1.34
CA THR A 189 -16.12 17.02 -1.71
C THR A 189 -16.14 15.72 -0.90
N ASP A 190 -17.35 15.18 -0.71
CA ASP A 190 -17.54 13.90 -0.04
C ASP A 190 -16.85 12.75 -0.78
N GLU A 191 -16.90 12.75 -2.11
CA GLU A 191 -16.25 11.72 -2.93
C GLU A 191 -14.75 11.65 -2.66
N TRP A 192 -14.08 12.80 -2.65
CA TRP A 192 -12.64 12.85 -2.39
C TRP A 192 -12.33 12.33 -0.99
N PHE A 193 -13.10 12.76 0.00
CA PHE A 193 -12.94 12.31 1.38
C PHE A 193 -13.20 10.81 1.54
N GLN A 194 -14.24 10.25 0.92
CA GLN A 194 -14.51 8.81 0.99
C GLN A 194 -13.42 8.00 0.30
N ASN A 195 -12.85 8.48 -0.81
CA ASN A 195 -11.70 7.85 -1.46
C ASN A 195 -10.44 7.89 -0.58
N PHE A 196 -10.21 9.00 0.15
CA PHE A 196 -9.12 9.09 1.12
C PHE A 196 -9.32 8.12 2.29
N ARG A 197 -10.51 8.08 2.89
CA ARG A 197 -10.88 7.13 3.95
C ARG A 197 -10.72 5.68 3.50
N THR A 198 -11.11 5.37 2.27
CA THR A 198 -10.93 4.06 1.65
C THR A 198 -9.46 3.70 1.52
N LEU A 199 -8.65 4.60 0.97
CA LEU A 199 -7.20 4.40 0.82
C LEU A 199 -6.52 4.07 2.15
N ILE A 200 -6.79 4.86 3.19
CA ILE A 200 -6.24 4.66 4.54
C ILE A 200 -6.63 3.27 5.09
N SER A 201 -7.90 2.87 4.92
CA SER A 201 -8.40 1.56 5.37
C SER A 201 -7.77 0.39 4.63
N GLU A 202 -7.53 0.52 3.32
CA GLU A 202 -6.92 -0.51 2.50
C GLU A 202 -5.45 -0.72 2.82
N VAL A 203 -4.71 0.36 3.10
CA VAL A 203 -3.29 0.28 3.51
C VAL A 203 -3.13 -0.54 4.79
N VAL A 204 -3.96 -0.28 5.81
CA VAL A 204 -3.95 -1.05 7.07
C VAL A 204 -4.36 -2.50 6.82
N SER A 205 -5.39 -2.72 6.02
CA SER A 205 -5.86 -4.07 5.65
C SER A 205 -4.79 -4.88 4.90
N LEU A 206 -4.01 -4.24 4.02
CA LEU A 206 -2.93 -4.89 3.29
C LEU A 206 -1.80 -5.34 4.21
N VAL A 207 -1.43 -4.53 5.22
CA VAL A 207 -0.44 -4.92 6.23
C VAL A 207 -0.94 -6.13 7.02
N ASP A 208 -2.18 -6.08 7.53
CA ASP A 208 -2.75 -7.19 8.30
C ASP A 208 -2.87 -8.47 7.46
N ASN A 209 -3.30 -8.36 6.20
CA ASN A 209 -3.35 -9.48 5.27
C ASN A 209 -1.96 -10.09 5.05
N THR A 210 -0.94 -9.25 4.82
CA THR A 210 0.46 -9.72 4.70
C THR A 210 0.90 -10.51 5.92
N LEU A 211 0.65 -10.02 7.14
CA LEU A 211 1.04 -10.71 8.37
C LEU A 211 0.31 -12.05 8.55
N HIS A 212 -0.97 -12.13 8.17
CA HIS A 212 -1.70 -13.39 8.17
C HIS A 212 -1.17 -14.38 7.13
N GLN A 213 -0.75 -13.92 5.94
CA GLN A 213 -0.11 -14.78 4.95
C GLN A 213 1.18 -15.40 5.49
N PHE A 214 2.00 -14.61 6.21
CA PHE A 214 3.17 -15.15 6.92
C PHE A 214 2.78 -16.22 7.94
N TYR A 215 1.79 -15.91 8.79
CA TYR A 215 1.30 -16.85 9.81
C TYR A 215 0.83 -18.18 9.20
N PHE A 216 -0.04 -18.13 8.19
CA PHE A 216 -0.56 -19.33 7.55
C PHE A 216 0.50 -20.09 6.78
N LYS A 217 1.37 -19.37 6.06
CA LYS A 217 2.47 -20.02 5.33
C LYS A 217 3.39 -20.77 6.30
N ALA A 218 3.74 -20.17 7.43
CA ALA A 218 4.53 -20.84 8.47
C ALA A 218 3.83 -22.07 9.06
N GLN A 219 2.51 -21.98 9.30
CA GLN A 219 1.75 -23.07 9.91
C GLN A 219 1.59 -24.29 8.98
N TYR A 220 1.29 -24.06 7.70
CA TYR A 220 0.80 -25.11 6.81
C TYR A 220 1.79 -25.55 5.74
N ASP A 221 2.76 -24.68 5.39
CA ASP A 221 3.78 -24.95 4.36
C ASP A 221 5.02 -24.08 4.58
N PRO A 222 5.74 -24.25 5.71
CA PRO A 222 6.84 -23.38 6.10
C PRO A 222 7.95 -23.40 5.05
N LEU A 223 8.49 -22.22 4.75
CA LEU A 223 9.69 -22.10 3.92
C LEU A 223 10.93 -22.60 4.69
N PRO A 224 12.04 -22.95 4.00
CA PRO A 224 13.26 -23.38 4.66
C PRO A 224 13.72 -22.38 5.73
N GLY A 225 13.97 -22.90 6.94
CA GLY A 225 14.39 -22.10 8.11
C GLY A 225 13.25 -21.40 8.87
N TRP A 226 12.02 -21.42 8.36
CA TRP A 226 10.88 -20.85 9.09
C TRP A 226 10.48 -21.72 10.27
N LYS A 227 10.05 -21.06 11.35
CA LYS A 227 9.55 -21.72 12.56
C LYS A 227 8.09 -21.36 12.79
N PHE A 228 7.32 -22.33 13.27
CA PHE A 228 5.96 -22.12 13.72
C PHE A 228 5.78 -22.66 15.13
N GLU A 229 5.78 -21.75 16.10
CA GLU A 229 5.65 -22.06 17.53
C GLU A 229 4.38 -21.38 18.06
N PRO A 230 3.24 -22.10 18.18
CA PRO A 230 1.96 -21.53 18.59
C PRO A 230 2.02 -20.78 19.94
N SER A 231 2.82 -21.25 20.89
CA SER A 231 3.01 -20.62 22.20
C SER A 231 3.68 -19.24 22.11
N VAL A 232 4.52 -19.02 21.11
CA VAL A 232 5.25 -17.76 20.87
C VAL A 232 4.44 -16.83 19.98
N LEU A 233 3.83 -17.39 18.92
CA LEU A 233 3.02 -16.66 17.96
C LEU A 233 1.64 -16.28 18.52
N GLY A 234 1.16 -16.98 19.54
CA GLY A 234 -0.15 -16.77 20.15
C GLY A 234 -1.32 -17.03 19.18
N GLU A 235 -2.52 -16.69 19.62
CA GLU A 235 -3.70 -16.81 18.77
C GLU A 235 -3.69 -15.80 17.62
N ARG A 236 -4.23 -16.24 16.48
CA ARG A 236 -4.40 -15.41 15.28
C ARG A 236 -5.49 -14.34 15.45
N HIS A 237 -6.57 -14.71 16.13
CA HIS A 237 -7.75 -13.88 16.32
C HIS A 237 -7.62 -12.96 17.54
N GLY A 238 -8.37 -11.85 17.56
CA GLY A 238 -8.39 -10.91 18.71
C GLY A 238 -7.09 -10.14 18.95
N ARG A 239 -6.02 -10.42 18.19
CA ARG A 239 -4.71 -9.78 18.34
C ARG A 239 -4.63 -8.44 17.63
N ARG A 240 -4.00 -7.45 18.27
CA ARG A 240 -3.80 -6.12 17.69
C ARG A 240 -2.77 -6.18 16.55
N LEU A 241 -2.98 -5.36 15.52
CA LEU A 241 -2.09 -5.31 14.34
C LEU A 241 -0.61 -5.13 14.70
N MET A 242 -0.32 -4.22 15.63
CA MET A 242 1.06 -3.91 16.02
C MET A 242 1.75 -5.10 16.69
N ASP A 243 1.00 -5.93 17.42
CA ASP A 243 1.54 -7.12 18.09
C ASP A 243 1.83 -8.25 17.10
N LYS A 244 1.11 -8.29 15.97
CA LYS A 244 1.34 -9.24 14.87
C LYS A 244 2.62 -8.94 14.11
N LEU A 245 3.19 -7.73 14.19
CA LEU A 245 4.46 -7.40 13.54
C LEU A 245 5.62 -8.28 14.05
N ALA A 246 5.55 -8.71 15.30
CA ALA A 246 6.53 -9.63 15.89
C ALA A 246 6.56 -10.99 15.17
N TRP A 247 5.46 -11.40 14.53
CA TRP A 247 5.39 -12.66 13.77
C TRP A 247 6.44 -12.71 12.67
N VAL A 248 6.80 -11.60 12.03
CA VAL A 248 7.83 -11.59 10.97
C VAL A 248 9.16 -12.13 11.51
N TYR A 249 9.64 -11.60 12.64
CA TYR A 249 10.87 -12.08 13.27
C TYR A 249 10.71 -13.47 13.87
N GLN A 250 9.61 -13.73 14.58
CA GLN A 250 9.35 -15.02 15.22
C GLN A 250 9.27 -16.18 14.21
N ILE A 251 8.76 -15.93 13.00
CA ILE A 251 8.65 -16.92 11.92
C ILE A 251 9.96 -17.04 11.13
N THR A 252 10.53 -15.91 10.69
CA THR A 252 11.64 -15.91 9.72
C THR A 252 13.03 -15.86 10.36
N GLY A 253 13.13 -15.47 11.63
CA GLY A 253 14.38 -15.14 12.30
C GLY A 253 15.02 -13.81 11.86
N ALA A 254 14.47 -13.13 10.85
CA ALA A 254 15.02 -11.89 10.32
C ALA A 254 14.32 -10.66 10.93
N SER A 255 15.11 -9.64 11.29
CA SER A 255 14.60 -8.38 11.82
C SER A 255 14.21 -7.42 10.70
N LEU A 256 13.05 -6.80 10.85
CA LEU A 256 12.49 -5.87 9.87
C LEU A 256 13.22 -4.52 9.79
N ASN A 257 13.98 -4.17 10.85
CA ASN A 257 14.75 -2.93 11.07
C ASN A 257 14.48 -1.74 10.10
N PHE A 258 13.25 -1.20 10.13
CA PHE A 258 12.88 -0.01 9.36
C PHE A 258 11.97 0.93 10.18
N PRO A 259 12.54 1.70 11.12
CA PRO A 259 11.79 2.59 12.01
C PRO A 259 10.87 3.60 11.30
N PRO A 260 11.27 4.23 10.17
CA PRO A 260 10.39 5.17 9.47
C PRO A 260 9.07 4.53 9.00
N GLY A 261 9.13 3.32 8.45
CA GLY A 261 7.95 2.57 8.02
C GLY A 261 7.05 2.16 9.19
N LYS A 262 7.64 1.75 10.32
CA LYS A 262 6.87 1.44 11.54
C LYS A 262 6.16 2.67 12.09
N LYS A 263 6.84 3.82 12.16
CA LYS A 263 6.24 5.09 12.60
C LYS A 263 5.10 5.52 11.67
N ALA A 264 5.30 5.41 10.35
CA ALA A 264 4.26 5.70 9.38
C ALA A 264 3.04 4.79 9.54
N LEU A 265 3.24 3.49 9.80
CA LEU A 265 2.14 2.55 10.03
C LEU A 265 1.32 2.92 11.28
N VAL A 266 1.97 3.34 12.37
CA VAL A 266 1.27 3.80 13.58
C VAL A 266 0.35 4.98 13.24
N ILE A 267 0.90 6.01 12.59
CA ILE A 267 0.14 7.20 12.18
C ILE A 267 -1.05 6.81 11.30
N ILE A 268 -0.83 6.01 10.24
CA ILE A 268 -1.89 5.60 9.32
C ILE A 268 -2.95 4.73 10.00
N LYS A 269 -2.55 3.86 10.93
CA LYS A 269 -3.49 3.06 11.74
C LYS A 269 -4.36 3.94 12.63
N ASP A 270 -3.78 4.96 13.25
CA ASP A 270 -4.51 5.82 14.19
C ASP A 270 -5.50 6.71 13.42
N ILE A 271 -5.08 7.25 12.26
CA ILE A 271 -5.99 7.92 11.31
C ILE A 271 -7.10 6.97 10.87
N ARG A 272 -6.77 5.73 10.46
CA ARG A 272 -7.76 4.72 10.07
C ARG A 272 -8.78 4.50 11.18
N ASN A 273 -8.34 4.33 12.41
CA ASN A 273 -9.24 4.09 13.54
C ASN A 273 -10.16 5.28 13.78
N HIS A 274 -9.62 6.50 13.77
CA HIS A 274 -10.43 7.70 13.91
C HIS A 274 -11.45 7.81 12.75
N LEU A 275 -11.04 7.65 11.48
CA LEU A 275 -11.95 7.73 10.33
C LEU A 275 -13.01 6.62 10.29
N GLN A 276 -12.80 5.50 10.97
CA GLN A 276 -13.79 4.42 11.00
C GLN A 276 -14.78 4.55 12.13
N HIS A 277 -14.36 5.09 13.27
CA HIS A 277 -15.19 5.22 14.46
C HIS A 277 -15.76 6.62 14.66
N PHE A 278 -15.15 7.65 14.05
CA PHE A 278 -15.40 9.06 14.33
C PHE A 278 -15.48 9.29 15.84
N ASP A 279 -14.40 8.92 16.52
CA ASP A 279 -14.19 9.16 17.94
C ASP A 279 -12.88 9.95 18.12
N PRO A 280 -12.94 11.26 18.44
CA PRO A 280 -14.16 12.07 18.61
C PRO A 280 -14.99 12.23 17.31
N PRO A 281 -16.29 12.60 17.38
CA PRO A 281 -17.16 12.75 16.21
C PRO A 281 -16.92 14.05 15.45
N CYS A 282 -15.66 14.42 15.28
CA CYS A 282 -15.24 15.61 14.56
C CYS A 282 -13.91 15.35 13.87
N LEU A 283 -13.64 16.11 12.81
CA LEU A 283 -12.43 15.95 12.05
C LEU A 283 -12.03 17.27 11.41
N ALA A 284 -10.80 17.67 11.65
CA ALA A 284 -10.16 18.78 10.97
C ALA A 284 -8.91 18.27 10.27
N TRP A 285 -8.60 18.81 9.10
CA TRP A 285 -7.34 18.55 8.42
C TRP A 285 -6.96 19.72 7.52
N THR A 286 -5.68 19.77 7.18
CA THR A 286 -5.12 20.65 6.17
C THR A 286 -4.65 19.85 4.95
N CYS A 287 -4.54 20.49 3.79
CA CYS A 287 -3.97 19.83 2.61
C CYS A 287 -2.48 19.50 2.78
N GLU A 288 -1.78 20.19 3.69
CA GLU A 288 -0.39 19.85 4.07
C GLU A 288 -0.34 18.50 4.79
N GLU A 289 -1.23 18.24 5.75
CA GLU A 289 -1.34 16.94 6.42
C GLU A 289 -1.71 15.84 5.45
N MET A 290 -2.61 16.10 4.50
CA MET A 290 -2.95 15.13 3.46
C MET A 290 -1.74 14.73 2.62
N ALA A 291 -0.89 15.68 2.23
CA ALA A 291 0.37 15.38 1.53
C ALA A 291 1.29 14.49 2.39
N GLU A 292 1.45 14.82 3.68
CA GLU A 292 2.22 14.03 4.64
C GLU A 292 1.68 12.60 4.74
N TRP A 293 0.37 12.42 4.94
CA TRP A 293 -0.27 11.11 5.08
C TRP A 293 -0.17 10.27 3.81
N LEU A 294 -0.34 10.88 2.63
CA LEU A 294 -0.13 10.19 1.35
C LEU A 294 1.33 9.74 1.16
N ASN A 295 2.29 10.44 1.75
CA ASN A 295 3.69 10.03 1.75
C ASN A 295 3.99 8.96 2.82
N HIS A 296 3.31 8.98 3.97
CA HIS A 296 3.36 7.88 4.95
C HIS A 296 2.91 6.55 4.34
N ILE A 297 1.90 6.55 3.45
CA ILE A 297 1.50 5.34 2.73
C ILE A 297 2.67 4.71 1.97
N ARG A 298 3.51 5.50 1.28
CA ARG A 298 4.70 4.98 0.60
C ARG A 298 5.67 4.32 1.58
N LEU A 299 5.89 4.92 2.75
CA LEU A 299 6.73 4.35 3.81
C LEU A 299 6.15 3.04 4.36
N VAL A 300 4.82 2.92 4.48
CA VAL A 300 4.16 1.66 4.85
C VAL A 300 4.35 0.61 3.76
N MET A 301 4.29 0.97 2.48
CA MET A 301 4.56 0.03 1.39
C MET A 301 6.02 -0.44 1.36
N GLN A 302 6.97 0.45 1.64
CA GLN A 302 8.37 0.06 1.86
C GLN A 302 8.48 -0.89 3.05
N TYR A 303 7.75 -0.66 4.14
CA TYR A 303 7.72 -1.56 5.29
C TYR A 303 7.20 -2.96 4.93
N ILE A 304 6.13 -3.06 4.13
CA ILE A 304 5.64 -4.34 3.58
C ILE A 304 6.71 -5.01 2.72
N TRP A 305 7.43 -4.25 1.91
CA TRP A 305 8.54 -4.78 1.12
C TRP A 305 9.68 -5.29 2.01
N ARG A 306 10.03 -4.59 3.10
CA ARG A 306 10.98 -5.08 4.11
C ARG A 306 10.51 -6.39 4.76
N MET A 307 9.21 -6.55 5.02
CA MET A 307 8.67 -7.83 5.53
C MET A 307 8.92 -8.96 4.53
N ARG A 308 8.67 -8.68 3.24
CA ARG A 308 8.94 -9.65 2.16
C ARG A 308 10.41 -9.98 2.03
N GLN A 309 11.31 -9.02 2.20
CA GLN A 309 12.75 -9.27 2.21
C GLN A 309 13.16 -10.20 3.36
N CYS A 310 12.51 -10.12 4.54
CA CYS A 310 12.72 -11.09 5.63
C CYS A 310 12.36 -12.54 5.22
N ALA A 311 11.44 -12.69 4.27
CA ALA A 311 11.07 -13.97 3.66
C ALA A 311 11.90 -14.34 2.42
N SER A 312 12.91 -13.55 2.06
CA SER A 312 13.60 -13.64 0.76
C SER A 312 12.64 -13.62 -0.45
N ALA A 313 11.50 -12.93 -0.30
CA ALA A 313 10.46 -12.85 -1.31
C ALA A 313 10.60 -11.55 -2.12
N MET A 314 10.46 -11.66 -3.44
CA MET A 314 10.45 -10.50 -4.34
C MET A 314 9.14 -9.71 -4.21
N PRO A 315 9.15 -8.39 -4.47
CA PRO A 315 7.91 -7.64 -4.65
C PRO A 315 7.23 -8.05 -5.96
N SER A 316 5.90 -8.09 -5.98
CA SER A 316 5.15 -8.23 -7.23
C SER A 316 5.28 -6.96 -8.08
N LEU A 317 4.99 -7.03 -9.38
CA LEU A 317 4.98 -5.86 -10.26
C LEU A 317 4.08 -4.74 -9.73
N SER A 318 2.89 -5.08 -9.24
CA SER A 318 1.97 -4.10 -8.64
C SER A 318 2.58 -3.39 -7.43
N LEU A 319 3.32 -4.12 -6.58
CA LEU A 319 4.01 -3.52 -5.44
C LEU A 319 5.19 -2.66 -5.90
N ILE A 320 5.93 -3.08 -6.92
CA ILE A 320 7.00 -2.26 -7.54
C ILE A 320 6.43 -0.93 -8.03
N SER A 321 5.35 -0.94 -8.81
CA SER A 321 4.71 0.28 -9.30
C SER A 321 4.25 1.19 -8.17
N LEU A 322 3.75 0.62 -7.06
CA LEU A 322 3.35 1.38 -5.88
C LEU A 322 4.54 2.00 -5.13
N LEU A 323 5.64 1.25 -4.96
CA LEU A 323 6.88 1.74 -4.33
C LEU A 323 7.52 2.88 -5.13
N LEU A 324 7.40 2.82 -6.46
CA LEU A 324 7.92 3.82 -7.41
C LEU A 324 7.01 5.02 -7.61
N GLN A 325 5.82 5.05 -7.00
CA GLN A 325 5.02 6.28 -7.04
C GLN A 325 5.79 7.44 -6.41
N LYS A 326 5.57 8.64 -6.94
CA LYS A 326 6.28 9.85 -6.54
C LYS A 326 5.70 10.43 -5.24
N GLU A 327 6.47 11.24 -4.53
CA GLU A 327 5.98 11.98 -3.35
C GLU A 327 4.90 12.98 -3.73
N ALA A 328 3.86 13.05 -2.90
CA ALA A 328 2.89 14.13 -2.97
C ALA A 328 3.48 15.37 -2.30
N LYS A 329 3.35 16.53 -2.95
CA LYS A 329 3.69 17.84 -2.40
C LYS A 329 2.45 18.72 -2.36
N PHE A 330 2.29 19.47 -1.27
CA PHE A 330 1.27 20.49 -1.16
C PHE A 330 1.62 21.69 -2.05
N VAL A 331 0.61 22.27 -2.71
CA VAL A 331 0.74 23.46 -3.55
C VAL A 331 -0.27 24.50 -3.08
N PRO A 332 0.18 25.63 -2.50
CA PRO A 332 -0.72 26.68 -2.06
C PRO A 332 -1.39 27.37 -3.26
N ALA A 333 -2.64 27.80 -3.09
CA ALA A 333 -3.36 28.60 -4.10
C ALA A 333 -2.66 29.93 -4.39
N ASN A 334 -1.98 30.49 -3.38
CA ASN A 334 -1.25 31.75 -3.46
C ASN A 334 0.22 31.53 -3.07
N PRO A 335 1.09 31.14 -4.01
CA PRO A 335 2.50 30.87 -3.70
C PRO A 335 3.28 32.14 -3.30
N ASN A 336 2.81 33.31 -3.71
CA ASN A 336 3.47 34.59 -3.41
C ASN A 336 3.12 35.15 -2.01
N LYS A 337 2.11 34.57 -1.33
CA LYS A 337 1.76 34.99 0.02
C LYS A 337 2.63 34.24 1.04
N PRO A 338 3.28 34.91 2.00
CA PRO A 338 4.05 34.23 3.03
C PRO A 338 3.13 33.31 3.83
N ARG A 339 3.53 32.05 3.98
CA ARG A 339 2.85 31.07 4.83
C ARG A 339 3.63 30.90 6.11
N HIS A 340 2.96 31.15 7.23
CA HIS A 340 3.52 30.80 8.54
C HIS A 340 3.54 29.28 8.71
N PRO A 341 4.55 28.73 9.40
CA PRO A 341 4.57 27.32 9.77
C PRO A 341 3.28 26.92 10.50
N ARG A 342 2.75 25.74 10.18
CA ARG A 342 1.58 25.18 10.88
C ARG A 342 1.91 25.03 12.37
N GLY A 343 1.07 25.61 13.23
CA GLY A 343 1.16 25.43 14.67
C GLY A 343 0.82 24.00 15.11
N PRO A 344 1.28 23.54 16.29
CA PRO A 344 1.04 22.18 16.78
C PRO A 344 -0.45 21.89 17.09
N ALA A 345 -1.27 22.92 17.27
CA ALA A 345 -2.70 22.83 17.57
C ALA A 345 -3.58 23.27 16.39
N VAL A 346 -3.23 22.86 15.17
CA VAL A 346 -4.00 23.14 13.94
C VAL A 346 -4.15 21.85 13.14
N GLY A 347 -5.35 21.63 12.59
CA GLY A 347 -5.64 20.46 11.74
C GLY A 347 -5.97 19.21 12.55
N TYR A 348 -5.50 18.06 12.11
CA TYR A 348 -5.85 16.78 12.72
C TYR A 348 -5.51 16.66 14.21
N PRO A 349 -4.36 17.20 14.70
CA PRO A 349 -4.06 17.20 16.12
C PRO A 349 -5.16 17.75 17.02
N THR A 350 -5.99 18.70 16.56
CA THR A 350 -7.08 19.27 17.38
C THR A 350 -8.32 18.39 17.46
N THR A 351 -8.45 17.43 16.55
CA THR A 351 -9.56 16.47 16.49
C THR A 351 -9.09 15.05 16.75
N SER A 352 -7.85 14.85 17.19
CA SER A 352 -7.33 13.52 17.49
C SER A 352 -7.85 12.99 18.84
N PRO A 353 -7.92 11.67 19.05
CA PRO A 353 -8.20 11.11 20.38
C PRO A 353 -7.28 11.65 21.48
N ASP A 354 -6.01 11.91 21.14
CA ASP A 354 -5.03 12.48 22.06
C ASP A 354 -5.37 13.93 22.47
N ALA A 355 -6.09 14.68 21.61
CA ALA A 355 -6.55 16.03 21.93
C ALA A 355 -7.56 16.03 23.09
N LEU A 356 -8.47 15.04 23.09
CA LEU A 356 -9.45 14.83 24.16
C LEU A 356 -8.74 14.48 25.48
N ALA A 357 -7.76 13.58 25.42
CA ALA A 357 -7.05 13.09 26.60
C ALA A 357 -6.22 14.18 27.30
N ASN A 358 -5.68 15.14 26.53
CA ASN A 358 -4.80 16.18 27.06
C ASN A 358 -5.54 17.48 27.43
N GLY A 359 -6.88 17.48 27.45
CA GLY A 359 -7.68 18.63 27.92
C GLY A 359 -7.44 19.92 27.13
N GLY A 360 -7.21 19.79 25.82
CA GLY A 360 -6.68 20.82 24.93
C GLY A 360 -7.19 22.22 25.22
N THR A 361 -6.44 22.98 26.01
CA THR A 361 -6.66 24.42 26.13
C THR A 361 -6.14 25.03 24.84
N PRO A 362 -6.95 25.75 24.06
CA PRO A 362 -6.44 26.40 22.85
C PRO A 362 -5.27 27.30 23.26
N ALA A 363 -4.12 27.10 22.62
CA ALA A 363 -2.97 27.97 22.84
C ALA A 363 -3.41 29.42 22.55
N PRO A 364 -2.93 30.42 23.32
CA PRO A 364 -3.24 31.83 23.04
C PRO A 364 -2.71 32.15 21.63
N GLY A 365 -3.64 32.25 20.69
CA GLY A 365 -3.40 32.52 19.28
C GLY A 365 -4.15 33.77 18.82
N PRO A 366 -3.91 34.25 17.59
CA PRO A 366 -4.58 35.43 17.03
C PRO A 366 -6.10 35.26 17.05
N GLU A 367 -6.85 36.38 17.00
CA GLU A 367 -8.32 36.44 17.03
C GLU A 367 -8.97 35.24 16.32
N ILE A 368 -9.56 34.35 17.13
CA ILE A 368 -10.25 33.17 16.64
C ILE A 368 -11.68 33.58 16.32
N ILE A 369 -12.09 33.44 15.06
CA ILE A 369 -13.51 33.53 14.70
C ILE A 369 -14.19 32.25 15.21
N ILE A 370 -14.93 32.37 16.30
CA ILE A 370 -15.77 31.28 16.81
C ILE A 370 -17.05 31.26 15.97
N LEU A 371 -17.21 30.18 15.20
CA LEU A 371 -18.45 29.92 14.45
C LEU A 371 -19.40 29.14 15.37
N GLU A 372 -20.44 29.79 15.86
CA GLU A 372 -21.50 29.09 16.59
C GLU A 372 -22.43 28.37 15.60
N PRO A 373 -22.97 27.19 15.96
CA PRO A 373 -24.02 26.55 15.17
C PRO A 373 -25.14 27.55 14.94
N ARG A 374 -25.66 27.64 13.70
CA ARG A 374 -26.87 28.42 13.44
C ARG A 374 -27.96 27.94 14.40
N GLN A 375 -28.35 28.77 15.35
CA GLN A 375 -29.58 28.55 16.10
C GLN A 375 -30.74 28.79 15.13
N GLU A 376 -31.16 27.74 14.42
CA GLU A 376 -32.47 27.74 13.80
C GLU A 376 -33.48 27.83 14.93
N LYS A 377 -34.10 29.01 15.08
CA LYS A 377 -35.26 29.16 15.96
C LYS A 377 -36.33 28.22 15.43
N VAL A 378 -36.49 27.07 16.07
CA VAL A 378 -37.68 26.25 15.95
C VAL A 378 -38.82 27.10 16.50
N LEU A 379 -39.60 27.71 15.61
CA LEU A 379 -40.94 28.16 15.95
C LEU A 379 -41.73 26.89 16.29
N LEU A 380 -41.95 26.66 17.58
CA LEU A 380 -42.82 25.60 18.10
C LEU A 380 -44.26 25.83 17.66
#